data_AF-A0A1B6FQL1-F1
#
_entry.id   AF-A0A1B6FQL1-F1
#
_cell.length_a   1.000
_cell.length_b   1.000
_cell.length_c   1.000
_cell.angle_alpha   90.00
_cell.angle_beta   90.00
_cell.angle_gamma   90.00
#
_symmetry.space_group_name_H-M   'P 1'
#
loop_
_entity.id
_entity.type
_entity.pdbx_description
1 polymer ?
#
loop_
_entity_poly.entity_id
_entity_poly.type
_entity_poly.pdbx_seq_one_letter_code
_entity_poly.pdbx_strand_id
1 'polypeptide(L)'
;NPWVCECHNQWLVSTLVPMMEKLNSTQHMVAGIVCHWPEQMRGQSIAELDHRSYHMRCLDAYDHHPEKDGTLLIGILIGVILAVPLTALVFISYRKHLRTTAAQYHRAFYKRGDSLHEFVANPNP
;
A
#
# COMPACT_ATOMS: atom_id res chain seq x y z
N ASN A 1 -15.58 14.44 -26.85
CA ASN A 1 -15.17 13.03 -27.03
C ASN A 1 -14.26 12.61 -25.89
N PRO A 2 -14.43 11.42 -25.30
CA PRO A 2 -13.50 10.87 -24.33
C PRO A 2 -12.27 10.31 -25.06
N TRP A 3 -11.23 11.13 -25.21
CA TRP A 3 -10.00 10.72 -25.90
C TRP A 3 -9.10 9.87 -25.00
N VAL A 4 -8.55 8.81 -25.57
CA VAL A 4 -7.57 7.92 -24.92
C VAL A 4 -6.18 8.28 -25.44
N CYS A 5 -5.37 8.88 -24.57
CA CYS A 5 -4.02 9.35 -24.88
C CYS A 5 -2.98 8.28 -24.53
N GLU A 6 -2.98 7.23 -25.33
CA GLU A 6 -2.06 6.10 -25.24
C GLU A 6 -1.15 6.03 -26.48
N CYS A 7 -0.11 5.22 -26.42
CA CYS A 7 0.89 5.13 -27.48
C CYS A 7 0.33 4.81 -28.88
N HIS A 8 -0.76 4.04 -28.99
CA HIS A 8 -1.40 3.76 -30.28
C HIS A 8 -1.95 5.04 -30.93
N ASN A 9 -2.31 6.01 -30.10
CA ASN A 9 -2.80 7.33 -30.50
C ASN A 9 -1.70 8.40 -30.46
N GLN A 10 -0.42 8.02 -30.34
CA GLN A 10 0.71 8.96 -30.35
C GLN A 10 0.71 9.86 -31.58
N TRP A 11 0.19 9.35 -32.71
CA TRP A 11 0.05 10.10 -33.97
C TRP A 11 -0.79 11.38 -33.84
N LEU A 12 -1.72 11.46 -32.87
CA LEU A 12 -2.48 12.68 -32.58
C LEU A 12 -1.57 13.83 -32.17
N VAL A 13 -0.51 13.52 -31.41
CA VAL A 13 0.47 14.51 -30.98
C VAL A 13 1.55 14.65 -32.05
N SER A 14 2.21 13.56 -32.44
CA SER A 14 3.40 13.62 -33.29
C SER A 14 3.14 14.02 -34.75
N THR A 15 1.89 13.95 -35.22
CA THR A 15 1.57 14.16 -36.64
C THR A 15 0.42 15.13 -36.82
N LEU A 16 -0.71 14.91 -36.13
CA LEU A 16 -1.89 15.75 -36.29
C LEU A 16 -1.65 17.18 -35.78
N VAL A 17 -1.06 17.35 -34.60
CA VAL A 17 -0.78 18.70 -34.04
C VAL A 17 0.14 19.51 -34.98
N PRO A 18 1.34 19.03 -35.37
CA PRO A 18 2.22 19.77 -36.30
C PRO A 18 1.58 20.04 -37.67
N MET A 19 0.73 19.13 -38.16
CA MET A 19 0.03 19.32 -39.43
C MET A 19 -1.01 20.46 -39.33
N MET A 20 -1.74 20.52 -38.24
CA MET A 20 -2.77 21.53 -38.01
C MET A 20 -2.18 22.91 -37.71
N GLU A 21 -1.05 22.97 -37.00
CA GLU A 21 -0.30 24.22 -36.81
C GLU A 21 0.18 24.80 -38.14
N LYS A 22 0.69 23.97 -39.05
CA LYS A 22 1.08 24.43 -40.40
C LYS A 22 -0.09 24.99 -41.22
N LEU A 23 -1.31 24.55 -40.94
CA LEU A 23 -2.51 24.98 -41.66
C LEU A 23 -3.11 26.29 -41.10
N ASN A 24 -2.59 26.84 -39.99
CA ASN A 24 -2.93 28.14 -39.36
C ASN A 24 -4.42 28.43 -39.08
N SER A 25 -5.33 27.49 -39.37
CA SER A 25 -6.78 27.72 -39.31
C SER A 25 -7.48 26.88 -38.23
N THR A 26 -6.80 25.89 -37.66
CA THR A 26 -7.41 24.84 -36.81
C THR A 26 -6.80 24.73 -35.41
N GLN A 27 -5.98 25.69 -34.98
CA GLN A 27 -5.28 25.64 -33.70
C GLN A 27 -6.22 25.51 -32.49
N HIS A 28 -7.38 26.20 -32.53
CA HIS A 28 -8.40 26.08 -31.49
C HIS A 28 -9.08 24.71 -31.43
N MET A 29 -9.14 23.99 -32.55
CA MET A 29 -9.72 22.64 -32.59
C MET A 29 -8.81 21.63 -31.90
N VAL A 30 -7.49 21.76 -32.10
CA VAL A 30 -6.48 20.88 -31.48
C VAL A 30 -6.42 21.11 -29.97
N ALA A 31 -6.54 22.35 -29.50
CA ALA A 31 -6.65 22.67 -28.08
C ALA A 31 -7.92 22.09 -27.42
N GLY A 32 -8.99 21.85 -28.19
CA GLY A 32 -10.22 21.22 -27.72
C GLY A 32 -10.13 19.69 -27.58
N ILE A 33 -9.06 19.06 -28.06
CA ILE A 33 -8.84 17.63 -27.92
C ILE A 33 -8.10 17.39 -26.60
N VAL A 34 -8.89 17.04 -25.59
CA VAL A 34 -8.44 16.83 -24.21
C VAL A 34 -8.47 15.35 -23.86
N CYS A 35 -7.38 14.87 -23.28
CA CYS A 35 -7.23 13.51 -22.81
C CYS A 35 -8.19 13.22 -21.66
N HIS A 36 -8.96 12.14 -21.76
CA HIS A 36 -9.82 11.64 -20.69
C HIS A 36 -9.17 10.50 -19.91
N TRP A 37 -8.31 9.73 -20.60
CA TRP A 37 -7.52 8.62 -20.08
C TRP A 37 -6.13 8.67 -20.73
N PRO A 38 -5.04 8.23 -20.08
CA PRO A 38 -4.95 7.67 -18.73
C PRO A 38 -5.15 8.73 -17.64
N GLU A 39 -5.41 8.29 -16.40
CA GLU A 39 -5.66 9.16 -15.25
C GLU A 39 -4.58 10.25 -15.15
N GLN A 40 -3.32 9.88 -15.29
CA GLN A 40 -2.18 10.79 -15.14
C GLN A 40 -2.17 11.92 -16.17
N MET A 41 -2.90 11.76 -17.27
CA MET A 41 -2.99 12.72 -18.38
C MET A 41 -4.40 13.32 -18.51
N ARG A 42 -5.32 12.96 -17.62
CA ARG A 42 -6.70 13.45 -17.66
C ARG A 42 -6.72 14.97 -17.57
N GLY A 43 -7.42 15.62 -18.49
CA GLY A 43 -7.55 17.07 -18.55
C GLY A 43 -6.42 17.78 -19.32
N GLN A 44 -5.37 17.07 -19.75
CA GLN A 44 -4.32 17.66 -20.59
C GLN A 44 -4.75 17.69 -22.07
N SER A 45 -4.44 18.77 -22.77
CA SER A 45 -4.71 18.90 -24.21
C SER A 45 -3.58 18.31 -25.05
N ILE A 46 -3.90 17.71 -26.20
CA ILE A 46 -2.84 17.15 -27.08
C ILE A 46 -1.87 18.21 -27.62
N ALA A 47 -2.30 19.47 -27.71
CA ALA A 47 -1.42 20.60 -28.05
C ALA A 47 -0.36 20.85 -26.96
N GLU A 48 -0.75 20.74 -25.69
CA GLU A 48 0.17 20.86 -24.56
C GLU A 48 1.14 19.67 -24.48
N LEU A 49 0.66 18.47 -24.80
CA LEU A 49 1.52 17.27 -24.91
C LEU A 49 2.58 17.45 -26.00
N ASP A 50 2.22 17.99 -27.17
CA ASP A 50 3.16 18.23 -28.27
C ASP A 50 4.22 19.26 -27.88
N HIS A 51 3.80 20.36 -27.26
CA HIS A 51 4.72 21.41 -26.82
C HIS A 51 5.75 20.90 -25.78
N ARG A 52 5.36 19.95 -24.94
CA ARG A 52 6.26 19.27 -23.98
C ARG A 52 7.05 18.12 -24.59
N SER A 53 6.87 17.83 -25.88
CA SER A 53 7.43 16.65 -26.55
C SER A 53 7.14 15.37 -25.78
N TYR A 54 5.93 15.27 -25.22
CA TYR A 54 5.55 14.16 -24.37
C TYR A 54 5.30 12.90 -25.20
N HIS A 55 5.85 11.77 -24.76
CA HIS A 55 5.63 10.47 -25.37
C HIS A 55 4.61 9.68 -24.58
N MET A 56 3.45 9.41 -25.18
CA MET A 56 2.38 8.64 -24.54
C MET A 56 2.88 7.22 -24.27
N ARG A 57 2.58 6.73 -23.06
CA ARG A 57 2.96 5.39 -22.65
C ARG A 57 1.96 4.37 -23.22
N CYS A 58 2.44 3.18 -23.57
CA CYS A 58 1.56 2.04 -23.82
C CYS A 58 1.19 1.40 -22.49
N LEU A 59 -0.01 0.83 -22.40
CA LEU A 59 -0.27 -0.23 -21.44
C LEU A 59 0.70 -1.39 -21.72
N ASP A 60 1.36 -1.85 -20.66
CA ASP A 60 2.17 -3.06 -20.66
C ASP A 60 1.30 -4.24 -21.14
N ALA A 61 1.86 -5.24 -21.82
CA ALA A 61 1.09 -6.38 -22.37
C ALA A 61 0.27 -7.18 -21.33
N TYR A 62 0.46 -6.88 -20.05
CA TYR A 62 -0.19 -7.51 -18.90
C TYR A 62 -1.22 -6.61 -18.20
N ASP A 63 -1.56 -5.44 -18.75
CA ASP A 63 -2.56 -4.52 -18.19
C ASP A 63 -2.28 -4.12 -16.72
N HIS A 64 -1.00 -4.08 -16.34
CA HIS A 64 -0.60 -3.67 -14.99
C HIS A 64 -0.96 -2.20 -14.78
N HIS A 65 -1.64 -1.93 -13.68
CA HIS A 65 -2.06 -0.60 -13.27
C HIS A 65 -1.17 -0.19 -12.09
N PRO A 66 0.01 0.41 -12.34
CA PRO A 66 1.02 0.64 -11.31
C PRO A 66 0.48 1.47 -10.14
N GLU A 67 -0.53 2.32 -10.36
CA GLU A 67 -1.18 3.11 -9.32
C GLU A 67 -1.92 2.25 -8.28
N LYS A 68 -2.51 1.12 -8.70
CA LYS A 68 -3.22 0.19 -7.79
C LYS A 68 -2.28 -0.89 -7.27
N ASP A 69 -1.46 -1.44 -8.16
CA ASP A 69 -0.57 -2.56 -7.84
C ASP A 69 0.54 -2.12 -6.87
N GLY A 70 1.03 -0.89 -7.00
CA GLY A 70 2.01 -0.31 -6.08
C GLY A 70 1.49 -0.20 -4.64
N THR A 71 0.23 0.19 -4.47
CA THR A 71 -0.38 0.32 -3.13
C THR A 71 -0.53 -1.04 -2.45
N LEU A 72 -0.93 -2.06 -3.21
CA LEU A 72 -1.06 -3.44 -2.71
C LEU A 72 0.30 -4.02 -2.30
N LEU A 73 1.34 -3.82 -3.12
CA LEU A 73 2.71 -4.23 -2.82
C LEU A 73 3.24 -3.59 -1.53
N ILE A 74 3.00 -2.29 -1.33
CA ILE A 74 3.40 -1.58 -0.11
C ILE A 74 2.67 -2.15 1.12
N GLY A 75 1.37 -2.42 1.00
CA GLY A 75 0.59 -3.03 2.08
C GLY A 75 1.14 -4.39 2.50
N ILE A 76 1.47 -5.25 1.53
CA ILE A 76 2.07 -6.57 1.79
C ILE A 76 3.44 -6.42 2.46
N LEU A 77 4.28 -5.50 1.96
CA LEU A 77 5.61 -5.26 2.52
C LEU A 77 5.53 -4.85 4.00
N ILE A 78 4.65 -3.91 4.34
CA ILE A 78 4.42 -3.48 5.72
C ILE A 78 3.92 -4.66 6.56
N GLY A 79 2.96 -5.44 6.05
CA GLY A 79 2.43 -6.61 6.74
C GLY A 79 3.51 -7.63 7.10
N VAL A 80 4.41 -7.94 6.17
CA VAL A 80 5.52 -8.88 6.39
C VAL A 80 6.52 -8.35 7.42
N ILE A 81 6.87 -7.06 7.35
CA ILE A 81 7.79 -6.43 8.31
C ILE A 81 7.21 -6.45 9.73
N LEU A 82 5.90 -6.22 9.88
CA LEU A 82 5.23 -6.22 11.18
C LEU A 82 4.93 -7.63 11.72
N ALA A 83 4.79 -8.64 10.85
CA ALA A 83 4.51 -10.01 11.29
C ALA A 83 5.57 -10.56 12.25
N VAL A 84 6.85 -10.27 12.00
CA VAL A 84 7.97 -10.73 12.85
C VAL A 84 7.93 -10.15 14.28
N PRO A 85 7.91 -8.83 14.49
CA PRO A 85 7.83 -8.27 15.85
C PRO A 85 6.52 -8.62 16.54
N LEU A 86 5.39 -8.70 15.83
CA LEU A 86 4.10 -9.05 16.43
C LEU A 86 4.10 -10.50 16.93
N THR A 87 4.55 -11.46 16.13
CA THR A 87 4.65 -12.86 16.55
C THR A 87 5.63 -13.03 17.70
N ALA A 88 6.77 -12.33 17.69
CA ALA A 88 7.72 -12.32 18.80
C ALA A 88 7.11 -11.77 20.10
N LEU A 89 6.36 -10.65 20.03
CA LEU A 89 5.69 -10.08 21.19
C LEU A 89 4.62 -11.02 21.77
N VAL A 90 3.81 -11.64 20.92
CA VAL A 90 2.81 -12.63 21.34
C VAL A 90 3.49 -13.83 22.00
N PHE A 91 4.58 -14.34 21.42
CA PHE A 91 5.31 -15.47 21.99
C PHE A 91 5.95 -15.13 23.35
N ILE A 92 6.59 -13.96 23.47
CA ILE A 92 7.22 -13.51 24.71
C ILE A 92 6.17 -13.30 25.81
N SER A 93 5.06 -12.64 25.48
CA SER A 93 3.97 -12.39 26.44
C SER A 93 3.32 -13.69 26.90
N TYR A 94 3.08 -14.64 25.98
CA TYR A 94 2.60 -15.98 26.32
C TYR A 94 3.55 -16.71 27.28
N ARG A 95 4.85 -16.72 27.00
CA ARG A 95 5.85 -17.35 27.88
C ARG A 95 5.94 -16.66 29.23
N LYS A 96 5.85 -15.33 29.28
CA LYS A 96 5.86 -14.56 30.52
C LYS A 96 4.64 -14.91 31.37
N HIS A 97 3.45 -14.95 30.76
CA HIS A 97 2.22 -15.31 31.44
C HIS A 97 2.30 -16.73 32.03
N LEU A 98 2.76 -17.71 31.25
CA LEU A 98 2.91 -19.09 31.73
C LEU A 98 3.87 -19.17 32.93
N ARG A 99 5.00 -18.47 32.87
CA ARG A 99 5.97 -18.40 33.99
C ARG A 99 5.36 -17.74 35.23
N THR A 100 4.62 -16.65 35.08
CA THR A 100 3.97 -15.99 36.22
C THR A 100 2.90 -16.87 36.85
N THR A 101 2.08 -17.56 36.06
CA THR A 101 1.07 -18.49 36.57
C THR A 101 1.70 -19.67 37.29
N ALA A 102 2.74 -20.28 36.71
CA ALA A 102 3.48 -21.38 37.36
C ALA A 102 4.14 -20.92 38.67
N ALA A 103 4.79 -19.75 38.68
CA ALA A 103 5.41 -19.20 39.88
C ALA A 103 4.38 -18.85 40.98
N GLN A 104 3.21 -18.34 40.60
CA GLN A 104 2.10 -18.10 41.52
C GLN A 104 1.54 -19.41 42.09
N TYR A 105 1.40 -20.45 41.26
CA TYR A 105 1.02 -21.78 41.69
C TYR A 105 2.01 -22.28 42.74
N HIS A 106 3.30 -22.41 42.42
CA HIS A 106 4.32 -22.87 43.38
C HIS A 106 4.29 -22.08 44.70
N ARG A 107 4.22 -20.75 44.66
CA ARG A 107 4.12 -19.92 45.88
C ARG A 107 2.85 -20.21 46.71
N ALA A 108 1.72 -20.47 46.07
CA ALA A 108 0.48 -20.82 46.77
C ALA A 108 0.56 -22.20 47.45
N PHE A 109 1.26 -23.18 46.83
CA PHE A 109 1.48 -24.49 47.44
C PHE A 109 2.41 -24.40 48.65
N TYR A 110 3.54 -23.70 48.55
CA TYR A 110 4.45 -23.54 49.69
C TYR A 110 3.80 -22.78 50.85
N LYS A 111 3.05 -21.69 50.58
CA LYS A 111 2.30 -20.99 51.63
C LYS A 111 1.29 -21.89 52.36
N ARG A 112 0.66 -22.84 51.64
CA ARG A 112 -0.27 -23.79 52.24
C ARG A 112 0.44 -24.86 53.08
N GLY A 113 1.64 -25.27 52.68
CA GLY A 113 2.48 -26.19 53.45
C GLY A 113 3.01 -25.57 54.73
N ASP A 114 3.51 -24.34 54.65
CA ASP A 114 4.03 -23.60 55.81
C ASP A 114 2.91 -23.33 56.83
N SER A 115 1.74 -22.89 56.38
CA SER A 115 0.59 -22.70 57.28
C SER A 115 0.16 -24.01 57.94
N LEU A 116 0.11 -25.12 57.21
CA LEU A 116 -0.19 -26.43 57.80
C LEU A 116 0.86 -26.84 58.84
N HIS A 117 2.15 -26.61 58.56
CA HIS A 117 3.24 -26.92 59.48
C HIS A 117 3.17 -26.04 60.74
N GLU A 118 2.80 -24.77 60.61
CA GLU A 118 2.60 -23.85 61.73
C GLU A 118 1.40 -24.24 62.61
N PHE A 119 0.28 -24.67 62.00
CA PHE A 119 -0.87 -25.24 62.74
C PHE A 119 -0.53 -26.53 63.48
N VAL A 120 0.32 -27.39 62.91
CA VAL A 120 0.76 -28.64 63.58
C VAL A 120 1.78 -28.37 64.68
N ALA A 121 2.66 -27.38 64.49
CA ALA A 121 3.70 -27.02 65.45
C ALA A 121 3.18 -26.24 66.66
N ASN A 122 2.09 -25.49 66.52
CA ASN A 122 1.43 -24.82 67.63
C ASN A 122 -0.10 -24.97 67.58
N PRO A 123 -0.66 -26.07 68.13
CA PRO A 123 -2.09 -26.37 68.04
C PRO A 123 -3.01 -25.52 68.95
N ASN A 124 -2.49 -24.49 69.64
CA ASN A 124 -3.31 -23.51 70.37
C ASN A 124 -2.63 -22.11 70.41
N PRO A 125 -3.40 -21.01 70.37
CA PRO A 125 -2.86 -19.64 70.33
C PRO A 125 -2.10 -19.24 71.61
#